data_AF-A0A932ERC9-F1
#
_entry.id   AF-A0A932ERC9-F1
#
_cell.length_a   1.000
_cell.length_b   1.000
_cell.length_c   1.000
_cell.angle_alpha   90.00
_cell.angle_beta   90.00
_cell.angle_gamma   90.00
#
_symmetry.space_group_name_H-M   'P 1'
#
loop_
_entity.id
_entity.type
_entity.pdbx_description
1 polymer ?
#
loop_
_entity_poly.entity_id
_entity_poly.type
_entity_poly.pdbx_seq_one_letter_code
_entity_poly.pdbx_strand_id
1 'polypeptide(L)' 'MSKTLNIVIMLVMAAFAIREGYDIVQHGANAVNVIFLLIFSAFAVRRFLLLSKYA' A
#
# COMPACT_ATOMS: atom_id res chain seq x y z
N MET A 1 -18.72 0.80 7.10
CA MET A 1 -17.29 0.56 7.41
C MET A 1 -16.75 1.81 8.10
N SER A 2 -16.21 1.70 9.32
CA SER A 2 -15.84 2.88 10.13
C SER A 2 -14.67 3.66 9.51
N LYS A 3 -14.68 5.00 9.57
CA LYS A 3 -13.64 5.90 9.02
C LYS A 3 -12.25 5.49 9.53
N THR A 4 -12.17 5.12 10.81
CA THR A 4 -10.95 4.61 11.47
C THR A 4 -10.43 3.32 10.84
N LEU A 5 -11.30 2.35 10.55
CA LEU A 5 -10.89 1.08 9.93
C LEU A 5 -10.30 1.31 8.52
N ASN A 6 -10.83 2.28 7.79
CA ASN A 6 -10.33 2.61 6.45
C ASN A 6 -8.91 3.19 6.50
N ILE A 7 -8.63 4.04 7.48
CA ILE A 7 -7.30 4.61 7.72
C ILE A 7 -6.32 3.52 8.13
N VAL A 8 -6.72 2.62 9.04
CA VAL A 8 -5.88 1.49 9.46
C VAL A 8 -5.50 0.62 8.27
N ILE A 9 -6.48 0.23 7.43
CA ILE A 9 -6.20 -0.58 6.24
C ILE A 9 -5.27 0.16 5.26
N MET A 10 -5.46 1.47 5.07
CA MET A 10 -4.58 2.28 4.21
C MET A 10 -3.13 2.24 4.71
N LEU A 11 -2.92 2.46 6.01
CA LEU A 11 -1.58 2.44 6.61
C LEU A 11 -0.93 1.06 6.53
N VAL A 12 -1.71 -0.01 6.75
CA VAL A 12 -1.21 -1.40 6.62
C VAL A 12 -0.75 -1.68 5.19
N MET A 13 -1.54 -1.31 4.18
CA MET A 13 -1.16 -1.50 2.78
C MET A 13 0.08 -0.66 2.41
N ALA A 14 0.17 0.57 2.90
CA ALA A 14 1.36 1.40 2.67
C ALA A 14 2.62 0.79 3.32
N ALA A 15 2.51 0.24 4.53
CA ALA A 15 3.62 -0.43 5.20
C ALA A 15 4.09 -1.68 4.43
N PHE A 16 3.15 -2.48 3.91
CA PHE A 16 3.50 -3.63 3.05
C PHE A 16 4.18 -3.18 1.75
N ALA A 17 3.69 -2.12 1.09
CA ALA A 17 4.37 -1.56 -0.07
C ALA A 17 5.81 -1.15 0.25
N ILE A 18 6.04 -0.44 1.36
CA ILE A 18 7.39 -0.04 1.78
C ILE A 18 8.28 -1.26 2.02
N ARG A 19 7.75 -2.32 2.64
CA ARG A 19 8.49 -3.57 2.88
C ARG A 19 8.93 -4.22 1.56
N GLU A 20 8.02 -4.36 0.60
CA GLU A 20 8.37 -4.93 -0.72
C GLU A 20 9.37 -4.04 -1.48
N GLY A 21 9.23 -2.71 -1.37
CA GLY A 21 10.18 -1.76 -1.96
C GLY A 21 11.57 -1.88 -1.34
N TYR A 22 11.64 -2.07 -0.03
CA TYR A 22 12.89 -2.31 0.67
C TYR A 22 13.53 -3.64 0.27
N ASP A 23 12.72 -4.69 0.14
CA ASP A 23 13.19 -6.00 -0.35
C ASP A 23 13.77 -5.90 -1.77
N ILE A 24 13.12 -5.16 -2.67
CA ILE A 24 13.61 -4.90 -4.03
C ILE A 24 14.96 -4.17 -4.01
N VAL A 25 15.14 -3.19 -3.12
CA VAL A 25 16.40 -2.44 -2.99
C VAL A 25 17.54 -3.33 -2.46
N GLN A 26 17.24 -4.24 -1.53
CA GLN A 26 18.25 -5.09 -0.90
C GLN A 26 18.60 -6.36 -1.68
N HIS A 27 17.58 -7.02 -2.24
CA HIS A 27 17.71 -8.35 -2.85
C HIS A 27 17.45 -8.36 -4.36
N GLY A 28 17.08 -7.22 -4.94
CA GLY A 28 16.78 -7.06 -6.36
C GLY A 28 15.31 -7.25 -6.69
N ALA A 29 14.92 -6.72 -7.86
CA ALA A 29 13.55 -6.81 -8.36
C ALA A 29 13.26 -8.24 -8.87
N ASN A 30 12.22 -8.86 -8.31
CA ASN A 30 11.60 -10.08 -8.80
C ASN A 30 10.16 -9.75 -9.23
N ALA A 31 9.55 -10.57 -10.08
CA ALA A 31 8.16 -10.37 -10.48
C ALA A 31 7.21 -10.31 -9.28
N VAL A 32 7.45 -11.13 -8.26
CA VAL A 32 6.57 -11.25 -7.09
C VAL A 32 6.58 -9.97 -6.23
N ASN A 33 7.76 -9.54 -5.77
CA ASN A 33 7.88 -8.37 -4.90
C ASN A 33 7.50 -7.07 -5.65
N VAL A 34 7.78 -6.95 -6.94
CA VAL A 34 7.31 -5.82 -7.77
C VAL A 34 5.79 -5.81 -7.90
N ILE A 35 5.14 -6.95 -8.15
CA ILE A 35 3.68 -7.04 -8.25
C ILE A 35 3.03 -6.66 -6.91
N PHE A 36 3.54 -7.20 -5.80
CA PHE A 36 3.01 -6.88 -4.48
C PHE A 36 3.22 -5.42 -4.09
N LEU A 37 4.40 -4.85 -4.38
CA LEU A 37 4.67 -3.42 -4.24
C LEU A 37 3.60 -2.59 -4.95
N LEU A 38 3.35 -2.85 -6.24
CA LEU A 38 2.40 -2.10 -7.04
C LEU A 38 0.96 -2.25 -6.54
N ILE A 39 0.54 -3.47 -6.19
CA ILE A 39 -0.82 -3.73 -5.68
C ILE A 39 -1.06 -2.98 -4.38
N PHE A 40 -0.14 -3.11 -3.42
CA PHE A 40 -0.28 -2.46 -2.12
C PHE A 40 -0.22 -0.93 -2.25
N SER A 41 0.66 -0.40 -3.10
CA SER A 41 0.73 1.02 -3.43
C SER A 41 -0.58 1.53 -4.02
N ALA A 42 -1.11 0.86 -5.05
CA ALA A 42 -2.35 1.27 -5.70
C ALA A 42 -3.54 1.21 -4.75
N PHE A 43 -3.59 0.21 -3.87
CA PHE A 43 -4.65 0.08 -2.88
C PHE A 43 -4.60 1.18 -1.81
N ALA A 44 -3.39 1.50 -1.32
CA ALA A 44 -3.17 2.60 -0.38
C ALA A 44 -3.57 3.95 -1.00
N VAL A 45 -3.11 4.24 -2.22
CA VAL A 45 -3.46 5.48 -2.95
C VAL A 45 -4.97 5.57 -3.20
N ARG A 46 -5.61 4.49 -3.67
CA ARG A 46 -7.06 4.47 -3.86
C ARG A 46 -7.80 4.75 -2.56
N ARG A 47 -7.36 4.16 -1.45
CA ARG A 47 -8.01 4.35 -0.15
C ARG A 47 -7.80 5.77 0.38
N PHE A 48 -6.62 6.35 0.15
CA PHE A 48 -6.33 7.75 0.45
C PHE A 48 -7.23 8.71 -0.34
N LEU A 49 -7.39 8.49 -1.66
CA LEU A 49 -8.27 9.31 -2.49
C LEU A 49 -9.74 9.22 -2.07
N LEU A 50 -10.22 8.03 -1.69
CA LEU A 50 -11.56 7.86 -1.14
C LEU A 50 -11.71 8.58 0.20
N LEU A 51 -10.70 8.50 1.08
CA LEU A 51 -10.71 9.28 2.32
C LEU A 51 -10.75 10.77 2.01
N SER A 52 -9.92 11.29 1.11
CA SER A 52 -9.88 12.72 0.78
C SER A 52 -11.15 13.24 0.11
N LYS A 53 -11.87 12.40 -0.65
CA LYS A 53 -13.09 12.81 -1.37
C LYS A 53 -14.35 12.78 -0.50
N TYR A 54 -14.35 11.95 0.54
CA TYR A 54 -15.50 11.73 1.43
C TYR A 54 -15.19 12.13 2.89
N ALA A 55 -14.06 12.80 3.17
CA ALA A 55 -13.68 13.28 4.50
C ALA A 55 -14.31 14.63 4.80
#